data_AF-A0A848Q6E9-F1
#
_entry.id   AF-A0A848Q6E9-F1
#
_cell.length_a   1.000
_cell.length_b   1.000
_cell.length_c   1.000
_cell.angle_alpha   90.00
_cell.angle_beta   90.00
_cell.angle_gamma   90.00
#
_symmetry.space_group_name_H-M   'P 1'
#
loop_
_entity.id
_entity.type
_entity.pdbx_description
1 polymer ?
#
loop_
_entity_poly.entity_id
_entity_poly.type
_entity_poly.pdbx_seq_one_letter_code
_entity_poly.pdbx_strand_id
1 'polypeptide(L)'
;PPAIVSIFLGDHLHHVFEDLATKADLSHVELEKMYSPIQNLSALPLDITDRNRTSPVSFTGNKFEIRILGSSRSPSALNATLLAGIAEALGEIEKKLEGCEPENIQKRIVEIVHDILVKHHRVLFAGDGYSKEWTEEAKQRGLDNFPNYIDSVETLKEPHVRRMLSSLGVLSEEEIDARYDIYYNEFNQTVITQAKTLISMVDKGIIPALVKTLTLYKGADIATTHCVEALKKKTALFGALIDDLYKNNELLHDSVMSAIQCRDKKKAATILVNKVRPLLQVIKTLCNNAEHNIPMEYYPYPTLQDLIV
;
A
#
# COMPACT_ATOMS: atom_id res chain seq x y z
N PRO A 1 1.89 -6.74 -1.90
CA PRO A 1 1.38 -6.34 -3.23
C PRO A 1 1.38 -4.81 -3.40
N PRO A 2 1.56 -4.29 -4.62
CA PRO A 2 1.43 -2.86 -4.91
C PRO A 2 -0.01 -2.35 -4.68
N ALA A 3 -0.19 -1.03 -4.59
CA ALA A 3 -1.49 -0.38 -4.42
C ALA A 3 -2.29 -0.26 -5.73
N ILE A 4 -2.15 -1.24 -6.62
CA ILE A 4 -2.83 -1.36 -7.91
C ILE A 4 -3.65 -2.64 -7.84
N VAL A 5 -4.96 -2.54 -7.69
CA VAL A 5 -5.82 -3.74 -7.56
C VAL A 5 -5.89 -4.48 -8.89
N SER A 6 -5.37 -5.70 -8.90
CA SER A 6 -5.27 -6.57 -10.07
C SER A 6 -5.42 -8.04 -9.67
N ILE A 7 -5.85 -8.85 -10.64
CA ILE A 7 -6.21 -10.26 -10.44
C ILE A 7 -5.30 -11.14 -11.27
N PHE A 8 -4.60 -12.05 -10.60
CA PHE A 8 -3.81 -13.12 -11.22
C PHE A 8 -4.64 -14.40 -11.30
N LEU A 9 -4.78 -14.98 -12.48
CA LEU A 9 -5.56 -16.19 -12.72
C LEU A 9 -4.70 -17.45 -12.92
N GLY A 10 -3.38 -17.33 -13.02
CA GLY A 10 -2.51 -18.35 -13.60
C GLY A 10 -2.29 -18.08 -15.10
N ASP A 11 -1.15 -18.50 -15.65
CA ASP A 11 -0.74 -18.11 -17.00
C ASP A 11 -1.70 -18.67 -18.06
N HIS A 12 -2.12 -19.93 -17.88
CA HIS A 12 -3.05 -20.59 -18.79
C HIS A 12 -4.42 -19.89 -18.82
N LEU A 13 -5.02 -19.65 -17.65
CA LEU A 13 -6.31 -18.97 -17.57
C LEU A 13 -6.21 -17.51 -18.02
N HIS A 14 -5.11 -16.82 -17.72
CA HIS A 14 -4.89 -15.46 -18.20
C HIS A 14 -4.96 -15.38 -19.73
N HIS A 15 -4.21 -16.23 -20.44
CA HIS A 15 -4.24 -16.26 -21.91
C HIS A 15 -5.63 -16.57 -22.47
N VAL A 16 -6.33 -17.55 -21.89
CA VAL A 16 -7.69 -17.88 -22.32
C VAL A 16 -8.63 -16.67 -22.16
N PHE A 17 -8.56 -15.96 -21.02
CA PHE A 17 -9.42 -14.81 -20.77
C PHE A 17 -9.05 -13.59 -21.61
N GLU A 18 -7.78 -13.35 -21.91
CA GLU A 18 -7.32 -12.29 -22.83
C GLU A 18 -7.78 -12.56 -24.28
N ASP A 19 -7.66 -13.81 -24.75
CA ASP A 19 -8.14 -14.21 -26.08
C ASP A 19 -9.65 -14.06 -26.22
N LEU A 20 -10.39 -14.34 -25.14
CA LEU A 20 -11.83 -14.14 -25.06
C LEU A 20 -12.22 -12.66 -25.03
N ALA A 21 -11.42 -11.80 -24.40
CA ALA A 21 -11.70 -10.37 -24.27
C ALA A 21 -11.44 -9.57 -25.55
N THR A 22 -10.45 -9.98 -26.36
CA THR A 22 -10.00 -9.24 -27.55
C THR A 22 -10.92 -9.40 -28.77
N LYS A 23 -11.88 -10.32 -28.74
CA LYS A 23 -12.80 -10.61 -29.86
C LYS A 23 -14.21 -10.11 -29.56
N ALA A 24 -14.46 -8.83 -29.82
CA ALA A 24 -15.72 -8.16 -29.45
C ALA A 24 -16.92 -8.44 -30.38
N ASP A 25 -16.69 -8.93 -31.61
CA ASP A 25 -17.74 -9.10 -32.63
C ASP A 25 -17.88 -10.56 -33.06
N LEU A 26 -18.43 -11.39 -32.17
CA LEU A 26 -18.64 -12.81 -32.42
C LEU A 26 -20.12 -13.15 -32.45
N SER A 27 -20.51 -14.01 -33.38
CA SER A 27 -21.83 -14.64 -33.34
C SER A 27 -21.96 -15.54 -32.12
N HIS A 28 -23.21 -15.83 -31.72
CA HIS A 28 -23.48 -16.70 -30.58
C HIS A 28 -22.80 -18.08 -30.68
N VAL A 29 -22.83 -18.69 -31.86
CA VAL A 29 -22.20 -20.00 -32.12
C VAL A 29 -20.68 -19.93 -31.95
N GLU A 30 -20.07 -18.80 -32.29
CA GLU A 30 -18.63 -18.57 -32.11
C GLU A 30 -18.28 -18.36 -30.63
N LEU A 31 -19.11 -17.63 -29.89
CA LEU A 31 -18.96 -17.47 -28.44
C LEU A 31 -19.05 -18.83 -27.72
N GLU A 32 -20.09 -19.64 -27.98
CA GLU A 32 -20.23 -20.95 -27.32
C GLU A 32 -19.01 -21.86 -27.56
N LYS A 33 -18.48 -21.88 -28.79
CA LYS A 33 -17.26 -22.63 -29.11
C LYS A 33 -16.04 -22.11 -28.34
N MET A 34 -15.92 -20.80 -28.18
CA MET A 34 -14.79 -20.17 -27.50
C MET A 34 -14.82 -20.38 -25.98
N TYR A 35 -16.01 -20.39 -25.38
CA TYR A 35 -16.21 -20.63 -23.95
C TYR A 35 -16.25 -22.12 -23.58
N SER A 36 -16.40 -23.04 -24.55
CA SER A 36 -16.40 -24.49 -24.32
C SER A 36 -15.22 -25.02 -23.47
N PRO A 37 -13.96 -24.56 -23.66
CA PRO A 37 -12.82 -25.02 -22.85
C PRO A 37 -12.91 -24.66 -21.36
N ILE A 38 -13.67 -23.62 -21.00
CA ILE A 38 -13.80 -23.11 -19.63
C ILE A 38 -15.14 -23.48 -18.98
N GLN A 39 -16.00 -24.23 -19.66
CA GLN A 39 -17.25 -24.73 -19.07
C GLN A 39 -17.01 -25.64 -17.85
N ASN A 40 -15.83 -26.26 -17.75
CA ASN A 40 -15.42 -27.00 -16.57
C ASN A 40 -14.07 -26.52 -16.04
N LEU A 41 -14.09 -25.37 -15.35
CA LEU A 41 -12.92 -24.81 -14.66
C LEU A 41 -12.26 -25.83 -13.70
N SER A 42 -13.04 -26.71 -13.07
CA SER A 42 -12.50 -27.72 -12.13
C SER A 42 -11.68 -28.83 -12.79
N ALA A 43 -11.89 -29.05 -14.10
CA ALA A 43 -11.14 -30.01 -14.90
C ALA A 43 -9.88 -29.41 -15.54
N LEU A 44 -9.70 -28.09 -15.48
CA LEU A 44 -8.50 -27.45 -15.97
C LEU A 44 -7.31 -27.81 -15.07
N PRO A 45 -6.12 -28.05 -15.65
CA PRO A 45 -4.93 -28.30 -14.87
C PRO A 45 -4.69 -27.11 -13.95
N LEU A 46 -4.65 -27.37 -12.65
CA LEU A 46 -4.29 -26.38 -11.66
C LEU A 46 -2.89 -25.88 -12.00
N ASP A 47 -2.77 -24.58 -12.24
CA ASP A 47 -1.47 -23.94 -12.32
C ASP A 47 -0.87 -23.95 -10.91
N ILE A 48 -0.10 -24.99 -10.62
CA ILE A 48 0.55 -25.23 -9.32
C ILE A 48 1.76 -24.31 -9.13
N THR A 49 1.98 -23.36 -10.05
CA THR A 49 3.01 -22.36 -9.89
C THR A 49 2.60 -21.37 -8.80
N ASP A 50 2.93 -21.69 -7.55
CA ASP A 50 3.00 -20.79 -6.39
C ASP A 50 4.07 -19.71 -6.63
N ARG A 51 3.91 -18.88 -7.67
CA ARG A 51 4.98 -17.97 -8.11
C ARG A 51 4.57 -16.52 -8.16
N ASN A 52 3.31 -16.19 -8.38
CA ASN A 52 2.91 -14.78 -8.31
C ASN A 52 2.42 -14.39 -6.91
N ARG A 53 3.37 -14.18 -5.98
CA ARG A 53 3.09 -13.61 -4.64
C ARG A 53 3.03 -12.07 -4.63
N THR A 54 3.19 -11.46 -5.80
CA THR A 54 3.22 -10.01 -5.96
C THR A 54 1.82 -9.45 -6.27
N SER A 55 0.94 -10.27 -6.83
CA SER A 55 -0.45 -9.90 -7.13
C SER A 55 -1.29 -9.61 -5.85
N PRO A 56 -2.09 -8.53 -5.86
CA PRO A 56 -3.10 -8.22 -4.83
C PRO A 56 -4.15 -9.30 -4.64
N VAL A 57 -4.65 -9.87 -5.74
CA VAL A 57 -5.67 -10.92 -5.75
C VAL A 57 -5.18 -12.07 -6.63
N SER A 58 -5.25 -13.29 -6.12
CA SER A 58 -4.77 -14.47 -6.83
C SER A 58 -5.80 -15.57 -6.80
N PHE A 59 -6.18 -16.09 -7.97
CA PHE A 59 -6.88 -17.35 -8.07
C PHE A 59 -5.89 -18.49 -7.83
N THR A 60 -6.23 -19.41 -6.94
CA THR A 60 -5.38 -20.58 -6.63
C THR A 60 -6.04 -21.91 -7.04
N GLY A 61 -7.02 -21.82 -7.94
CA GLY A 61 -7.69 -22.97 -8.56
C GLY A 61 -9.09 -23.27 -8.03
N ASN A 62 -9.33 -23.06 -6.73
CA ASN A 62 -10.65 -23.24 -6.13
C ASN A 62 -11.11 -22.07 -5.25
N LYS A 63 -10.25 -21.07 -5.06
CA LYS A 63 -10.52 -19.88 -4.24
C LYS A 63 -9.72 -18.70 -4.76
N PHE A 64 -10.12 -17.51 -4.33
CA PHE A 64 -9.33 -16.30 -4.45
C PHE A 64 -8.63 -15.98 -3.13
N GLU A 65 -7.34 -15.64 -3.21
CA GLU A 65 -6.55 -15.12 -2.10
C GLU A 65 -6.38 -13.62 -2.23
N ILE A 66 -6.81 -12.88 -1.22
CA ILE A 66 -6.73 -11.43 -1.18
C ILE A 66 -5.58 -11.03 -0.26
N ARG A 67 -4.55 -10.42 -0.84
CA ARG A 67 -3.24 -10.19 -0.22
C ARG A 67 -2.95 -8.71 0.08
N ILE A 68 -3.96 -7.85 -0.04
CA ILE A 68 -3.83 -6.40 0.18
C ILE A 68 -4.00 -5.96 1.63
N LEU A 69 -4.54 -6.83 2.50
CA LEU A 69 -4.81 -6.48 3.90
C LEU A 69 -3.51 -6.48 4.72
N GLY A 70 -3.21 -5.35 5.36
CA GLY A 70 -2.12 -5.27 6.33
C GLY A 70 -2.42 -6.06 7.61
N SER A 71 -1.40 -6.69 8.20
CA SER A 71 -1.54 -7.57 9.37
C SER A 71 -2.14 -6.90 10.63
N SER A 72 -2.07 -5.57 10.73
CA SER A 72 -2.65 -4.79 11.83
C SER A 72 -4.11 -4.38 11.61
N ARG A 73 -4.71 -4.69 10.45
CA ARG A 73 -6.05 -4.27 10.08
C ARG A 73 -7.07 -5.39 10.26
N SER A 74 -8.28 -5.01 10.65
CA SER A 74 -9.41 -5.94 10.68
C SER A 74 -9.80 -6.35 9.25
N PRO A 75 -10.04 -7.65 9.00
CA PRO A 75 -10.55 -8.11 7.70
C PRO A 75 -12.00 -7.69 7.44
N SER A 76 -12.73 -7.25 8.48
CA SER A 76 -14.16 -6.92 8.35
C SER A 76 -14.44 -5.83 7.32
N ALA A 77 -13.66 -4.74 7.32
CA ALA A 77 -13.86 -3.63 6.39
C ALA A 77 -13.60 -4.07 4.94
N LEU A 78 -12.52 -4.82 4.71
CA LEU A 78 -12.20 -5.38 3.40
C LEU A 78 -13.29 -6.33 2.92
N ASN A 79 -13.73 -7.25 3.78
CA ASN A 79 -14.77 -8.22 3.43
C ASN A 79 -16.10 -7.53 3.14
N ALA A 80 -16.49 -6.51 3.92
CA ALA A 80 -17.71 -5.75 3.68
C ALA A 80 -17.67 -5.05 2.31
N THR A 81 -16.58 -4.35 1.97
CA THR A 81 -16.44 -3.69 0.67
C THR A 81 -16.40 -4.68 -0.49
N LEU A 82 -15.65 -5.79 -0.34
CA LEU A 82 -15.57 -6.83 -1.36
C LEU A 82 -16.93 -7.48 -1.63
N LEU A 83 -17.63 -7.89 -0.56
CA LEU A 83 -18.93 -8.54 -0.68
C LEU A 83 -19.99 -7.58 -1.22
N ALA A 84 -19.92 -6.29 -0.89
CA ALA A 84 -20.77 -5.27 -1.48
C ALA A 84 -20.54 -5.15 -3.00
N GLY A 85 -19.29 -5.10 -3.45
CA GLY A 85 -18.96 -5.07 -4.88
C GLY A 85 -19.42 -6.32 -5.62
N ILE A 86 -19.28 -7.50 -5.01
CA ILE A 86 -19.81 -8.76 -5.56
C ILE A 86 -21.34 -8.71 -5.66
N ALA A 87 -22.02 -8.22 -4.62
CA ALA A 87 -23.48 -8.11 -4.60
C ALA A 87 -23.99 -7.14 -5.68
N GLU A 88 -23.33 -5.99 -5.87
CA GLU A 88 -23.67 -5.04 -6.94
C GLU A 88 -23.50 -5.70 -8.33
N ALA A 89 -22.37 -6.36 -8.57
CA ALA A 89 -22.11 -7.06 -9.83
C ALA A 89 -23.14 -8.17 -10.11
N LEU A 90 -23.53 -8.95 -9.09
CA LEU A 90 -24.59 -9.96 -9.23
C LEU A 90 -25.95 -9.35 -9.52
N GLY A 91 -26.29 -8.22 -8.88
CA GLY A 91 -27.53 -7.49 -9.15
C GLY A 91 -27.59 -6.90 -10.55
N GLU A 92 -26.45 -6.47 -11.12
CA GLU A 92 -26.38 -6.07 -12.53
C GLU A 92 -26.62 -7.25 -13.48
N ILE A 93 -26.07 -8.43 -13.16
CA ILE A 93 -26.32 -9.66 -13.93
C ILE A 93 -27.80 -10.04 -13.86
N GLU A 94 -28.40 -10.02 -12.68
CA GLU A 94 -29.83 -10.31 -12.47
C GLU A 94 -30.70 -9.41 -13.34
N LYS A 95 -30.48 -8.09 -13.31
CA LYS A 95 -31.22 -7.13 -14.15
C LYS A 95 -31.09 -7.40 -15.65
N LYS A 96 -29.95 -7.90 -16.11
CA LYS A 96 -29.74 -8.27 -17.53
C LYS A 96 -30.44 -9.58 -17.92
N LEU A 97 -30.79 -10.42 -16.94
CA LEU A 97 -31.52 -11.68 -17.10
C LEU A 97 -33.03 -11.54 -16.87
N GLU A 98 -33.47 -10.50 -16.17
CA GLU A 98 -34.88 -10.24 -15.89
C GLU A 98 -35.73 -10.18 -17.17
N GLY A 99 -36.83 -10.93 -17.21
CA GLY A 99 -37.72 -11.02 -18.37
C GLY A 99 -37.20 -11.87 -19.54
N CYS A 100 -36.06 -12.57 -19.38
CA CYS A 100 -35.57 -13.50 -20.39
C CYS A 100 -36.38 -14.81 -20.38
N GLU A 101 -36.87 -15.23 -21.54
CA GLU A 101 -37.57 -16.52 -21.69
C GLU A 101 -36.62 -17.70 -21.40
N PRO A 102 -37.11 -18.80 -20.79
CA PRO A 102 -36.28 -19.95 -20.41
C PRO A 102 -35.43 -20.52 -21.54
N GLU A 103 -35.95 -20.52 -22.78
CA GLU A 103 -35.27 -21.06 -23.96
C GLU A 103 -34.06 -20.21 -24.39
N ASN A 104 -34.02 -18.92 -24.01
CA ASN A 104 -32.95 -17.99 -24.39
C ASN A 104 -31.94 -17.72 -23.27
N ILE A 105 -32.16 -18.28 -22.08
CA ILE A 105 -31.37 -17.94 -20.89
C ILE A 105 -29.88 -18.26 -21.04
N GLN A 106 -29.54 -19.43 -21.62
CA GLN A 106 -28.13 -19.84 -21.80
C GLN A 106 -27.40 -18.91 -22.75
N LYS A 107 -28.03 -18.56 -23.87
CA LYS A 107 -27.52 -17.58 -24.82
C LYS A 107 -27.25 -16.24 -24.14
N ARG A 108 -28.23 -15.77 -23.37
CA ARG A 108 -28.14 -14.49 -22.67
C ARG A 108 -27.01 -14.48 -21.63
N ILE A 109 -26.79 -15.58 -20.92
CA ILE A 109 -25.68 -15.73 -19.96
C ILE A 109 -24.33 -15.58 -20.68
N VAL A 110 -24.12 -16.26 -21.80
CA VAL A 110 -22.85 -16.19 -22.56
C VAL A 110 -22.59 -14.75 -23.04
N GLU A 111 -23.61 -14.06 -23.54
CA GLU A 111 -23.51 -12.65 -23.93
C GLU A 111 -23.15 -11.74 -22.75
N ILE A 112 -23.77 -11.94 -21.58
CA ILE A 112 -23.49 -11.15 -20.37
C ILE A 112 -22.06 -11.38 -19.89
N VAL A 113 -21.61 -12.64 -19.82
CA VAL A 113 -20.26 -12.99 -19.39
C VAL A 113 -19.22 -12.38 -20.32
N HIS A 114 -19.46 -12.43 -21.64
CA HIS A 114 -18.58 -11.82 -22.63
C HIS A 114 -18.54 -10.29 -22.49
N ASP A 115 -19.69 -9.62 -22.35
CA ASP A 115 -19.77 -8.17 -22.11
C ASP A 115 -18.99 -7.74 -20.86
N ILE A 116 -19.12 -8.50 -19.75
CA ILE A 116 -18.36 -8.25 -18.52
C ILE A 116 -16.86 -8.40 -18.77
N LEU A 117 -16.45 -9.47 -19.45
CA LEU A 117 -15.05 -9.72 -19.73
C LEU A 117 -14.44 -8.60 -20.58
N VAL A 118 -15.09 -8.23 -21.69
CA VAL A 118 -14.63 -7.14 -22.57
C VAL A 118 -14.51 -5.82 -21.79
N LYS A 119 -15.45 -5.50 -20.89
CA LYS A 119 -15.41 -4.26 -20.09
C LYS A 119 -14.38 -4.25 -18.98
N HIS A 120 -14.10 -5.40 -18.37
CA HIS A 120 -13.34 -5.47 -17.12
C HIS A 120 -12.01 -6.21 -17.19
N HIS A 121 -11.65 -6.87 -18.31
CA HIS A 121 -10.41 -7.64 -18.46
C HIS A 121 -9.13 -6.85 -18.15
N ARG A 122 -9.15 -5.51 -18.23
CA ARG A 122 -8.01 -4.64 -17.84
C ARG A 122 -7.43 -4.94 -16.46
N VAL A 123 -8.21 -5.48 -15.52
CA VAL A 123 -7.76 -5.85 -14.16
C VAL A 123 -6.99 -7.17 -14.12
N LEU A 124 -7.05 -7.97 -15.18
CA LEU A 124 -6.33 -9.22 -15.31
C LEU A 124 -4.85 -8.93 -15.49
N PHE A 125 -4.04 -9.59 -14.68
CA PHE A 125 -2.61 -9.36 -14.60
C PHE A 125 -1.85 -10.68 -14.62
N ALA A 126 -0.80 -10.74 -15.41
CA ALA A 126 0.22 -11.78 -15.36
C ALA A 126 1.61 -11.12 -15.35
N GLY A 127 2.47 -11.53 -14.42
CA GLY A 127 3.84 -11.00 -14.30
C GLY A 127 4.23 -10.54 -12.89
N ASP A 128 5.25 -9.68 -12.83
CA ASP A 128 5.78 -9.12 -11.57
C ASP A 128 5.14 -7.77 -11.22
N GLY A 129 4.33 -7.76 -10.17
CA GLY A 129 3.61 -6.58 -9.71
C GLY A 129 4.50 -5.51 -9.05
N TYR A 130 5.77 -5.81 -8.76
CA TYR A 130 6.73 -4.83 -8.24
C TYR A 130 7.56 -4.16 -9.35
N SER A 131 7.42 -4.63 -10.59
CA SER A 131 8.10 -4.05 -11.75
C SER A 131 7.61 -2.62 -12.03
N LYS A 132 8.50 -1.79 -12.60
CA LYS A 132 8.09 -0.44 -13.04
C LYS A 132 7.18 -0.55 -14.24
N GLU A 133 7.50 -1.49 -15.12
CA GLU A 133 6.73 -1.86 -16.31
C GLU A 133 5.25 -2.06 -15.98
N TRP A 134 4.93 -2.80 -14.90
CA TRP A 134 3.55 -2.97 -14.45
C TRP A 134 2.89 -1.66 -13.99
N THR A 135 3.63 -0.78 -13.31
CA THR A 135 3.10 0.51 -12.85
C THR A 135 2.71 1.41 -14.04
N GLU A 136 3.58 1.47 -15.05
CA GLU A 136 3.31 2.19 -16.30
C GLU A 136 2.14 1.57 -17.08
N GLU A 137 2.10 0.24 -17.18
CA GLU A 137 1.05 -0.49 -17.89
C GLU A 137 -0.31 -0.33 -17.20
N ALA A 138 -0.38 -0.50 -15.88
CA ALA A 138 -1.59 -0.30 -15.10
C ALA A 138 -2.18 1.10 -15.30
N LYS A 139 -1.32 2.12 -15.36
CA LYS A 139 -1.73 3.49 -15.67
C LYS A 139 -2.31 3.61 -17.08
N GLN A 140 -1.71 2.97 -18.08
CA GLN A 140 -2.26 2.96 -19.45
C GLN A 140 -3.61 2.25 -19.52
N ARG A 141 -3.79 1.18 -18.74
CA ARG A 141 -5.04 0.43 -18.59
C ARG A 141 -6.11 1.21 -17.79
N GLY A 142 -5.75 2.33 -17.17
CA GLY A 142 -6.64 3.14 -16.34
C GLY A 142 -6.95 2.51 -14.98
N LEU A 143 -6.03 1.71 -14.43
CA LEU A 143 -6.12 1.19 -13.07
C LEU A 143 -5.59 2.23 -12.08
N ASP A 144 -6.34 2.44 -11.01
CA ASP A 144 -5.92 3.35 -9.95
C ASP A 144 -4.69 2.82 -9.21
N ASN A 145 -3.83 3.75 -8.83
CA ASN A 145 -2.65 3.50 -8.01
C ASN A 145 -2.60 4.51 -6.87
N PHE A 146 -2.78 4.04 -5.63
CA PHE A 146 -2.74 4.88 -4.44
C PHE A 146 -1.44 4.65 -3.64
N PRO A 147 -0.35 5.38 -3.94
CA PRO A 147 0.93 5.17 -3.26
C PRO A 147 0.87 5.51 -1.77
N ASN A 148 -0.07 6.36 -1.35
CA ASN A 148 -0.37 6.60 0.05
C ASN A 148 -1.77 6.09 0.39
N TYR A 149 -1.86 5.30 1.47
CA TYR A 149 -3.14 4.88 2.05
C TYR A 149 -4.12 6.04 2.26
N ILE A 150 -3.62 7.20 2.69
CA ILE A 150 -4.51 8.33 2.98
C ILE A 150 -5.15 8.92 1.72
N ASP A 151 -4.51 8.78 0.56
CA ASP A 151 -5.04 9.26 -0.71
C ASP A 151 -6.24 8.40 -1.16
N SER A 152 -6.24 7.09 -0.83
CA SER A 152 -7.35 6.20 -1.18
C SER A 152 -8.63 6.49 -0.38
N VAL A 153 -8.56 7.23 0.74
CA VAL A 153 -9.74 7.57 1.54
C VAL A 153 -10.71 8.46 0.77
N GLU A 154 -10.23 9.21 -0.23
CA GLU A 154 -11.09 10.03 -1.11
C GLU A 154 -12.07 9.20 -1.93
N THR A 155 -11.77 7.93 -2.21
CA THR A 155 -12.66 7.01 -2.94
C THR A 155 -14.01 6.83 -2.25
N LEU A 156 -14.08 6.99 -0.91
CA LEU A 156 -15.33 6.96 -0.15
C LEU A 156 -16.28 8.12 -0.51
N LYS A 157 -15.77 9.19 -1.12
CA LYS A 157 -16.59 10.30 -1.58
C LYS A 157 -17.08 10.13 -3.02
N GLU A 158 -16.63 9.11 -3.71
CA GLU A 158 -17.03 8.90 -5.10
C GLU A 158 -18.51 8.50 -5.18
N PRO A 159 -19.31 9.13 -6.06
CA PRO A 159 -20.75 8.89 -6.12
C PRO A 159 -21.14 7.43 -6.34
N HIS A 160 -20.32 6.67 -7.08
CA HIS A 160 -20.60 5.26 -7.34
C HIS A 160 -20.34 4.39 -6.09
N VAL A 161 -19.24 4.63 -5.37
CA VAL A 161 -18.92 3.94 -4.10
C VAL A 161 -19.99 4.20 -3.06
N ARG A 162 -20.41 5.46 -2.90
CA ARG A 162 -21.44 5.85 -1.93
C ARG A 162 -22.76 5.15 -2.23
N ARG A 163 -23.21 5.21 -3.49
CA ARG A 163 -24.42 4.56 -3.97
C ARG A 163 -24.40 3.05 -3.77
N MET A 164 -23.29 2.39 -4.10
CA MET A 164 -23.14 0.94 -3.91
C MET A 164 -23.35 0.58 -2.43
N LEU A 165 -22.64 1.26 -1.53
CA LEU A 165 -22.70 0.97 -0.10
C LEU A 165 -24.08 1.30 0.51
N SER A 166 -24.70 2.42 0.12
CA SER A 166 -25.98 2.86 0.68
C SER A 166 -27.18 2.10 0.13
N SER A 167 -27.22 1.82 -1.19
CA SER A 167 -28.32 1.06 -1.79
C SER A 167 -28.37 -0.40 -1.34
N LEU A 168 -27.22 -1.01 -1.03
CA LEU A 168 -27.13 -2.36 -0.48
C LEU A 168 -27.38 -2.42 1.03
N GLY A 169 -27.56 -1.26 1.68
CA GLY A 169 -27.76 -1.16 3.14
C GLY A 169 -26.53 -1.57 3.95
N VAL A 170 -25.33 -1.51 3.36
CA VAL A 170 -24.07 -1.88 4.02
C VAL A 170 -23.59 -0.75 4.91
N LEU A 171 -23.69 0.51 4.43
CA LEU A 171 -23.42 1.71 5.21
C LEU A 171 -24.38 2.82 4.78
N SER A 172 -24.85 3.64 5.73
CA SER A 172 -25.54 4.89 5.41
C SER A 172 -24.57 5.96 4.91
N GLU A 173 -25.10 7.00 4.26
CA GLU A 173 -24.31 8.15 3.81
C GLU A 173 -23.56 8.83 4.98
N GLU A 174 -24.23 8.95 6.13
CA GLU A 174 -23.65 9.50 7.36
C GLU A 174 -22.53 8.61 7.92
N GLU A 175 -22.68 7.28 7.83
CA GLU A 175 -21.65 6.34 8.26
C GLU A 175 -20.42 6.38 7.35
N ILE A 176 -20.61 6.60 6.04
CA ILE A 176 -19.52 6.79 5.08
C ILE A 176 -18.74 8.06 5.42
N ASP A 177 -19.43 9.17 5.69
CA ASP A 177 -18.79 10.43 6.09
C ASP A 177 -18.07 10.31 7.44
N ALA A 178 -18.66 9.60 8.40
CA ALA A 178 -18.02 9.32 9.68
C ALA A 178 -16.72 8.50 9.48
N ARG A 179 -16.75 7.47 8.63
CA ARG A 179 -15.56 6.65 8.31
C ARG A 179 -14.46 7.46 7.64
N TYR A 180 -14.82 8.29 6.65
CA TYR A 180 -13.89 9.21 6.00
C TYR A 180 -13.15 10.06 7.04
N ASP A 181 -13.90 10.63 7.99
CA ASP A 181 -13.36 11.47 9.04
C ASP A 181 -12.50 10.72 10.07
N ILE A 182 -12.87 9.47 10.39
CA ILE A 182 -12.12 8.57 11.27
C ILE A 182 -10.78 8.19 10.62
N TYR A 183 -10.75 7.83 9.35
CA TYR A 183 -9.52 7.41 8.67
C TYR A 183 -8.50 8.54 8.60
N TYR A 184 -8.94 9.78 8.30
CA TYR A 184 -8.06 10.94 8.37
C TYR A 184 -7.54 11.21 9.77
N ASN A 185 -8.40 11.10 10.78
CA ASN A 185 -7.98 11.30 12.17
C ASN A 185 -6.97 10.23 12.63
N GLU A 186 -7.26 8.95 12.38
CA GLU A 186 -6.39 7.82 12.72
C GLU A 186 -5.02 8.00 12.08
N PHE A 187 -4.98 8.23 10.76
CA PHE A 187 -3.73 8.47 10.04
C PHE A 187 -2.92 9.62 10.65
N ASN A 188 -3.57 10.77 10.88
CA ASN A 188 -2.91 11.94 11.43
C ASN A 188 -2.31 11.65 12.81
N GLN A 189 -3.09 11.04 13.71
CA GLN A 189 -2.63 10.71 15.06
C GLN A 189 -1.49 9.70 15.06
N THR A 190 -1.55 8.67 14.21
CA THR A 190 -0.47 7.67 14.09
C THR A 190 0.83 8.33 13.65
N VAL A 191 0.83 9.12 12.57
CA VAL A 191 2.05 9.75 12.05
C VAL A 191 2.60 10.81 13.02
N ILE A 192 1.72 11.61 13.64
CA ILE A 192 2.12 12.58 14.67
C ILE A 192 2.77 11.88 15.86
N THR A 193 2.20 10.77 16.32
CA THR A 193 2.75 10.00 17.44
C THR A 193 4.12 9.44 17.09
N GLN A 194 4.26 8.81 15.91
CA GLN A 194 5.56 8.30 15.43
C GLN A 194 6.62 9.40 15.37
N ALA A 195 6.27 10.57 14.84
CA ALA A 195 7.19 11.70 14.75
C ALA A 195 7.60 12.23 16.13
N LYS A 196 6.65 12.42 17.05
CA LYS A 196 6.95 12.83 18.43
C LYS A 196 7.83 11.82 19.17
N THR A 197 7.59 10.53 18.96
CA THR A 197 8.43 9.47 19.52
C THR A 197 9.84 9.58 18.97
N LEU A 198 10.03 9.71 17.65
CA LEU A 198 11.35 9.85 17.04
C LEU A 198 12.07 11.11 17.56
N ILE A 199 11.38 12.25 17.64
CA ILE A 199 11.93 13.49 18.20
C ILE A 199 12.46 13.24 19.62
N SER A 200 11.63 12.64 20.48
CA SER A 200 12.03 12.35 21.85
C SER A 200 13.18 11.34 21.93
N MET A 201 13.27 10.38 21.01
CA MET A 201 14.38 9.42 20.97
C MET A 201 15.69 10.07 20.55
N VAL A 202 15.64 10.97 19.58
CA VAL A 202 16.81 11.71 19.10
C VAL A 202 17.33 12.65 20.17
N ASP A 203 16.46 13.47 20.76
CA ASP A 203 16.87 14.49 21.74
C ASP A 203 17.36 13.90 23.06
N LYS A 204 16.70 12.83 23.55
CA LYS A 204 17.00 12.27 24.88
C LYS A 204 17.97 11.08 24.83
N GLY A 205 18.13 10.45 23.67
CA GLY A 205 18.99 9.29 23.50
C GLY A 205 20.17 9.57 22.57
N ILE A 206 19.90 9.69 21.27
CA ILE A 206 20.94 9.67 20.23
C ILE A 206 21.89 10.87 20.34
N ILE A 207 21.37 12.09 20.46
CA ILE A 207 22.21 13.29 20.58
C ILE A 207 23.09 13.23 21.84
N PRO A 208 22.57 12.93 23.05
CA PRO A 208 23.40 12.75 24.23
C PRO A 208 24.48 11.67 24.08
N ALA A 209 24.18 10.55 23.42
CA ALA A 209 25.16 9.50 23.13
C ALA A 209 26.27 9.97 22.19
N LEU A 210 25.92 10.73 21.15
CA LEU A 210 26.89 11.36 20.25
C LEU A 210 27.77 12.38 20.98
N VAL A 211 27.21 13.20 21.87
CA VAL A 211 27.97 14.19 22.66
C VAL A 211 28.97 13.50 23.60
N LYS A 212 28.56 12.42 24.28
CA LYS A 212 29.47 11.61 25.12
C LYS A 212 30.60 11.02 24.28
N THR A 213 30.26 10.46 23.13
CA THR A 213 31.22 9.88 22.18
C THR A 213 32.19 10.95 21.68
N LEU A 214 31.70 12.10 21.22
CA LEU A 214 32.52 13.22 20.76
C LEU A 214 33.49 13.68 21.86
N THR A 215 33.03 13.75 23.11
CA THR A 215 33.87 14.13 24.27
C THR A 215 35.02 13.15 24.47
N LEU A 216 34.76 11.83 24.35
CA LEU A 216 35.78 10.80 24.43
C LEU A 216 36.85 10.97 23.33
N TYR A 217 36.44 11.09 22.06
CA TYR A 217 37.37 11.22 20.93
C TYR A 217 38.15 12.53 20.94
N LYS A 218 37.51 13.64 21.33
CA LYS A 218 38.18 14.94 21.47
C LYS A 218 39.17 14.95 22.62
N GLY A 219 38.83 14.30 23.75
CA GLY A 219 39.76 14.11 24.87
C GLY A 219 41.00 13.30 24.46
N ALA A 220 40.80 12.23 23.69
CA ALA A 220 41.90 11.43 23.15
C ALA A 220 42.80 12.22 22.18
N ASP A 221 42.22 13.01 21.28
CA ASP A 221 42.96 13.84 20.31
C ASP A 221 43.84 14.89 21.02
N ILE A 222 43.34 15.50 22.09
CA ILE A 222 44.12 16.45 22.93
C ILE A 222 45.23 15.74 23.69
N ALA A 223 44.98 14.53 24.20
CA ALA A 223 45.96 13.77 24.98
C ALA A 223 47.11 13.20 24.13
N THR A 224 46.90 13.00 22.82
CA THR A 224 47.93 12.51 21.91
C THR A 224 48.90 13.61 21.50
N THR A 225 50.20 13.42 21.76
CA THR A 225 51.27 14.38 21.41
C THR A 225 51.48 14.52 19.89
N HIS A 226 51.06 13.52 19.12
CA HIS A 226 51.06 13.54 17.66
C HIS A 226 49.63 13.56 17.14
N CYS A 227 49.39 14.34 16.09
CA CYS A 227 48.11 14.42 15.40
C CYS A 227 47.70 13.05 14.82
N VAL A 228 46.71 12.39 15.43
CA VAL A 228 46.15 11.15 14.90
C VAL A 228 45.00 11.47 13.94
N GLU A 229 45.26 11.35 12.65
CA GLU A 229 44.29 11.69 11.59
C GLU A 229 42.94 10.95 11.74
N ALA A 230 42.96 9.72 12.24
CA ALA A 230 41.74 8.95 12.51
C ALA A 230 40.85 9.60 13.59
N LEU A 231 41.44 10.18 14.64
CA LEU A 231 40.70 10.85 15.71
C LEU A 231 40.06 12.15 15.19
N LYS A 232 40.80 12.92 14.38
CA LYS A 232 40.27 14.13 13.73
C LYS A 232 39.06 13.82 12.85
N LYS A 233 39.15 12.79 12.01
CA LYS A 233 38.04 12.35 11.15
C LYS A 233 36.82 11.94 11.97
N LYS A 234 36.99 11.19 13.06
CA LYS A 234 35.89 10.77 13.94
C LYS A 234 35.26 11.96 14.67
N THR A 235 36.05 12.87 15.23
CA THR A 235 35.56 14.10 15.87
C THR A 235 34.74 14.95 14.89
N ALA A 236 35.22 15.14 13.66
CA ALA A 236 34.50 15.87 12.62
C ALA A 236 33.18 15.17 12.23
N LEU A 237 33.20 13.85 12.07
CA LEU A 237 32.01 13.05 11.78
C LEU A 237 30.94 13.19 12.86
N PHE A 238 31.30 13.04 14.14
CA PHE A 238 30.34 13.15 15.23
C PHE A 238 29.78 14.56 15.38
N GLY A 239 30.61 15.60 15.20
CA GLY A 239 30.14 16.98 15.16
C GLY A 239 29.09 17.20 14.06
N ALA A 240 29.40 16.77 12.84
CA ALA A 240 28.47 16.87 11.71
C ALA A 240 27.15 16.10 11.96
N LEU A 241 27.22 14.89 12.52
CA LEU A 241 26.02 14.11 12.86
C LEU A 241 25.15 14.79 13.91
N ILE A 242 25.75 15.42 14.92
CA ILE A 242 25.01 16.18 15.94
C ILE A 242 24.30 17.38 15.28
N ASP A 243 25.01 18.16 14.48
CA ASP A 243 24.47 19.34 13.80
C ASP A 243 23.32 18.97 12.85
N ASP A 244 23.52 17.92 12.03
CA ASP A 244 22.50 17.44 11.10
C ASP A 244 21.28 16.87 11.82
N LEU A 245 21.47 16.07 12.88
CA LEU A 245 20.36 15.54 13.66
C LEU A 245 19.57 16.67 14.34
N TYR A 246 20.26 17.61 14.99
CA TYR A 246 19.61 18.73 15.67
C TYR A 246 18.76 19.54 14.70
N LYS A 247 19.35 19.95 13.57
CA LYS A 247 18.66 20.70 12.51
C LYS A 247 17.44 19.96 11.96
N ASN A 248 17.59 18.68 11.60
CA ASN A 248 16.47 17.92 11.04
C ASN A 248 15.38 17.65 12.08
N ASN A 249 15.76 17.47 13.35
CA ASN A 249 14.80 17.24 14.43
C ASN A 249 13.96 18.49 14.74
N GLU A 250 14.57 19.68 14.70
CA GLU A 250 13.86 20.97 14.78
C GLU A 250 12.88 21.14 13.62
N LEU A 251 13.32 20.89 12.38
CA LEU A 251 12.44 20.92 11.20
C LEU A 251 11.28 19.92 11.29
N LEU A 252 11.53 18.73 11.83
CA LEU A 252 10.51 17.71 12.07
C LEU A 252 9.50 18.20 13.10
N HIS A 253 9.98 18.75 14.22
CA HIS A 253 9.13 19.31 15.27
C HIS A 253 8.21 20.40 14.71
N ASP A 254 8.75 21.38 13.99
CA ASP A 254 7.98 22.47 13.40
C ASP A 254 6.95 21.98 12.39
N SER A 255 7.34 21.01 11.56
CA SER A 255 6.43 20.38 10.59
C SER A 255 5.27 19.66 11.28
N VAL A 256 5.54 18.93 12.38
CA VAL A 256 4.53 18.28 13.20
C VAL A 256 3.60 19.30 13.87
N MET A 257 4.15 20.39 14.43
CA MET A 257 3.35 21.45 15.04
C MET A 257 2.44 22.13 14.02
N SER A 258 2.93 22.36 12.80
CA SER A 258 2.11 22.91 11.72
C SER A 258 0.93 21.99 11.33
N ALA A 259 1.14 20.66 11.37
CA ALA A 259 0.07 19.70 11.13
C ALA A 259 -0.96 19.68 12.28
N ILE A 260 -0.50 19.76 13.54
CA ILE A 260 -1.37 19.80 14.73
C ILE A 260 -2.24 21.05 14.76
N GLN A 261 -1.69 22.20 14.37
CA GLN A 261 -2.43 23.47 14.34
C GLN A 261 -3.43 23.55 13.18
N CYS A 262 -3.35 22.63 12.21
CA CYS A 262 -4.26 22.60 11.08
C CYS A 262 -5.62 22.02 11.49
N ARG A 263 -6.68 22.84 11.42
CA ARG A 263 -8.05 22.40 11.74
C ARG A 263 -8.62 21.41 10.72
N ASP A 264 -8.16 21.49 9.48
CA ASP A 264 -8.60 20.63 8.38
C ASP A 264 -7.76 19.34 8.38
N LYS A 265 -8.41 18.21 8.69
CA LYS A 265 -7.75 16.91 8.80
C LYS A 265 -7.07 16.47 7.50
N LYS A 266 -7.62 16.82 6.33
CA LYS A 266 -7.06 16.47 5.02
C LYS A 266 -5.81 17.30 4.72
N LYS A 267 -5.85 18.60 5.01
CA LYS A 267 -4.67 19.46 4.90
C LYS A 267 -3.58 19.03 5.88
N ALA A 268 -3.94 18.67 7.11
CA ALA A 268 -3.01 18.09 8.07
C ALA A 268 -2.35 16.81 7.52
N ALA A 269 -3.13 15.88 6.97
CA ALA A 269 -2.59 14.68 6.33
C ALA A 269 -1.62 15.00 5.18
N THR A 270 -1.94 16.00 4.36
CA THR A 270 -1.06 16.45 3.27
C THR A 270 0.28 16.96 3.79
N ILE A 271 0.28 17.74 4.89
CA ILE A 271 1.51 18.18 5.56
C ILE A 271 2.31 16.98 6.07
N LEU A 272 1.63 16.01 6.70
CA LEU A 272 2.28 14.83 7.25
C LEU A 272 2.92 13.95 6.17
N VAL A 273 2.27 13.77 5.02
CA VAL A 273 2.81 13.03 3.88
C VAL A 273 3.98 13.77 3.23
N ASN A 274 3.83 15.06 2.93
CA ASN A 274 4.77 15.78 2.09
C ASN A 274 5.95 16.40 2.85
N LYS A 275 5.82 16.66 4.16
CA LYS A 275 6.88 17.29 4.97
C LYS A 275 7.41 16.36 6.06
N VAL A 276 6.52 15.81 6.88
CA VAL A 276 6.93 14.99 8.04
C VAL A 276 7.53 13.67 7.60
N ARG A 277 6.89 12.91 6.71
CA ARG A 277 7.39 11.59 6.29
C ARG A 277 8.80 11.63 5.65
N PRO A 278 9.15 12.59 4.75
CA PRO A 278 10.52 12.72 4.27
C PRO A 278 11.53 12.97 5.40
N LEU A 279 11.20 13.85 6.36
CA LEU A 279 12.07 14.14 7.50
C LEU A 279 12.28 12.91 8.40
N LEU A 280 11.24 12.08 8.60
CA LEU A 280 11.38 10.80 9.31
C LEU A 280 12.42 9.89 8.64
N GLN A 281 12.46 9.83 7.31
CA GLN A 281 13.44 9.02 6.58
C GLN A 281 14.86 9.60 6.70
N VAL A 282 15.01 10.93 6.58
CA VAL A 282 16.30 11.60 6.75
C VAL A 282 16.87 11.33 8.14
N ILE A 283 16.07 11.55 9.20
CA ILE A 283 16.49 11.31 10.58
C ILE A 283 16.79 9.83 10.80
N LYS A 284 15.98 8.90 10.27
CA LYS A 284 16.27 7.46 10.32
C LYS A 284 17.66 7.16 9.75
N THR A 285 18.00 7.68 8.57
CA THR A 285 19.32 7.46 7.97
C THR A 285 20.45 8.03 8.83
N LEU A 286 20.26 9.21 9.43
CA LEU A 286 21.23 9.80 10.34
C LEU A 286 21.40 8.96 11.62
N CYS A 287 20.29 8.47 12.22
CA CYS A 287 20.32 7.58 13.37
C CYS A 287 21.02 6.25 13.05
N ASN A 288 20.79 5.66 11.87
CA ASN A 288 21.49 4.44 11.45
C ASN A 288 23.00 4.68 11.32
N ASN A 289 23.41 5.85 10.80
CA ASN A 289 24.82 6.22 10.74
C ASN A 289 25.41 6.43 12.15
N ALA A 290 24.63 7.02 13.06
CA ALA A 290 25.02 7.17 14.46
C ALA A 290 25.19 5.80 15.14
N GLU A 291 24.25 4.87 14.99
CA GLU A 291 24.33 3.49 15.52
C GLU A 291 25.61 2.79 15.09
N HIS A 292 26.00 2.91 13.82
CA HIS A 292 27.21 2.28 13.29
C HIS A 292 28.51 2.84 13.89
N ASN A 293 28.50 4.09 14.38
CA ASN A 293 29.71 4.79 14.81
C ASN A 293 29.82 4.99 16.32
N ILE A 294 28.70 4.99 17.05
CA ILE A 294 28.68 5.13 18.51
C ILE A 294 29.16 3.83 19.15
N PRO A 295 30.08 3.89 20.14
CA PRO A 295 30.45 2.71 20.93
C PRO A 295 29.23 2.08 21.61
N MET A 296 29.16 0.75 21.63
CA MET A 296 28.03 0.01 22.21
C MET A 296 27.69 0.44 23.65
N GLU A 297 28.70 0.75 24.47
CA GLU A 297 28.53 1.23 25.85
C GLU A 297 27.72 2.55 25.93
N TYR A 298 27.79 3.39 24.90
CA TYR A 298 27.11 4.69 24.86
C TYR A 298 25.83 4.67 24.04
N TYR A 299 25.56 3.61 23.28
CA TYR A 299 24.36 3.54 22.45
C TYR A 299 23.11 3.34 23.33
N PRO A 300 22.07 4.19 23.20
CA PRO A 300 20.98 4.26 24.18
C PRO A 300 19.84 3.26 23.95
N TYR A 301 19.82 2.57 22.82
CA TYR A 301 18.73 1.68 22.40
C TYR A 301 19.25 0.31 21.99
N PRO A 302 18.42 -0.74 22.02
CA PRO A 302 18.77 -2.01 21.37
C PRO A 302 19.10 -1.78 19.89
N THR A 303 20.21 -2.35 19.43
CA THR A 303 20.60 -2.30 18.03
C THR A 303 19.68 -3.17 17.18
N LEU A 304 19.73 -3.00 15.86
CA LEU A 304 18.95 -3.87 14.97
C LEU A 304 19.33 -5.35 15.15
N GLN A 305 20.59 -5.65 15.44
CA GLN A 305 21.06 -6.99 15.72
C GLN A 305 20.40 -7.55 17.00
N ASP A 306 20.27 -6.74 18.04
CA ASP A 306 19.63 -7.15 19.31
C ASP A 306 18.13 -7.42 19.17
N LEU A 307 17.47 -6.84 18.15
CA LEU A 307 16.03 -7.01 17.92
C LEU A 307 15.70 -8.19 16.99
N ILE A 308 16.63 -8.60 16.13
CA ILE A 308 16.42 -9.67 15.14
C ILE A 308 16.94 -11.03 15.66
N VAL A 309 18.00 -11.02 16.46
CA VAL A 309 18.60 -12.22 17.09
C VAL A 309 17.79 -12.62 18.32
#